data_AF-A0A2G5T939-F1
#
_entry.id   AF-A0A2G5T939-F1
#
_cell.length_a   1.000
_cell.length_b   1.000
_cell.length_c   1.000
_cell.angle_alpha   90.00
_cell.angle_beta   90.00
_cell.angle_gamma   90.00
#
_symmetry.space_group_name_H-M   'P 1'
#
loop_
_entity.id
_entity.type
_entity.pdbx_description
1 polymer ?
#
loop_
_entity_poly.entity_id
_entity_poly.type
_entity_poly.pdbx_seq_one_letter_code
_entity_poly.pdbx_strand_id
1 'polypeptide(L)'
;MDNVCRIDINLIMDTLMKTFTSLSSPMQNDQHRCLISNFLGPFIVVDQCFKSVDSEFTILADENYVDTRDLHEHFQSSNRADSKVAETSLFLAPYWKQRRNIMGRTFKELKMDISEFLVFCALIYWDFGLHEQSDECIEICLQKRSRILKELKFYYEKSLRSENDASLRIGEIMLALQMVQKSMKMMEEYKTISIIYDLCAKHCPLFQMSEGKL
;
A
#
# COMPACT_ATOMS: atom_id res chain seq x y z
N MET A 1 1.65 -23.37 4.14
CA MET A 1 2.71 -22.37 3.90
C MET A 1 2.21 -20.95 4.16
N ASP A 2 0.90 -20.67 4.08
CA ASP A 2 0.26 -19.39 4.46
C ASP A 2 0.58 -18.87 5.88
N ASN A 3 0.99 -19.74 6.81
CA ASN A 3 1.25 -19.34 8.20
C ASN A 3 2.56 -18.56 8.41
N VAL A 4 3.57 -18.70 7.54
CA VAL A 4 4.86 -18.00 7.71
C VAL A 4 4.76 -16.58 7.19
N CYS A 5 4.03 -16.38 6.10
CA CYS A 5 3.89 -15.10 5.41
C CYS A 5 3.03 -14.10 6.20
N ARG A 6 2.03 -14.64 6.92
CA ARG A 6 1.24 -13.86 7.88
C ARG A 6 2.11 -13.36 9.03
N ILE A 7 3.17 -14.07 9.41
CA ILE A 7 4.04 -13.68 10.53
C ILE A 7 4.89 -12.46 10.17
N ASP A 8 5.47 -12.38 8.97
CA ASP A 8 6.37 -11.26 8.62
C ASP A 8 5.63 -9.95 8.39
N ILE A 9 4.48 -9.97 7.69
CA ILE A 9 3.63 -8.78 7.56
C ILE A 9 3.12 -8.36 8.92
N ASN A 10 2.63 -9.31 9.74
CA ASN A 10 2.13 -8.98 11.07
C ASN A 10 3.25 -8.42 11.95
N LEU A 11 4.49 -8.89 11.83
CA LEU A 11 5.61 -8.37 12.61
C LEU A 11 6.00 -6.96 12.18
N ILE A 12 6.07 -6.70 10.87
CA ILE A 12 6.36 -5.36 10.33
C ILE A 12 5.23 -4.40 10.71
N MET A 13 3.98 -4.83 10.53
CA MET A 13 2.79 -4.07 10.90
C MET A 13 2.76 -3.83 12.41
N ASP A 14 2.96 -4.84 13.24
CA ASP A 14 3.01 -4.68 14.70
C ASP A 14 4.07 -3.66 15.11
N THR A 15 5.25 -3.70 14.48
CA THR A 15 6.34 -2.78 14.78
C THR A 15 5.99 -1.35 14.36
N LEU A 16 5.48 -1.16 13.15
CA LEU A 16 5.05 0.15 12.64
C LEU A 16 3.88 0.70 13.45
N MET A 17 2.86 -0.12 13.74
CA MET A 17 1.66 0.29 14.47
C MET A 17 2.01 0.63 15.92
N LYS A 18 2.82 -0.19 16.62
CA LYS A 18 3.31 0.15 17.97
C LYS A 18 4.03 1.49 17.96
N THR A 19 4.88 1.73 16.96
CA THR A 19 5.61 2.99 16.82
C THR A 19 4.64 4.16 16.60
N PHE A 20 3.74 4.07 15.62
CA PHE A 20 2.81 5.16 15.32
C PHE A 20 1.82 5.42 16.45
N THR A 21 1.22 4.38 17.05
CA THR A 21 0.34 4.50 18.21
C THR A 21 1.04 5.20 19.37
N SER A 22 2.30 4.85 19.66
CA SER A 22 3.08 5.50 20.73
C SER A 22 3.30 7.00 20.46
N LEU A 23 3.44 7.39 19.19
CA LEU A 23 3.64 8.78 18.79
C LEU A 23 2.37 9.61 18.89
N SER A 24 1.18 9.01 18.88
CA SER A 24 -0.14 9.69 18.94
C SER A 24 -0.72 9.86 20.34
N SER A 25 -0.08 9.36 21.41
CA SER A 25 -0.65 9.47 22.75
C SER A 25 -0.79 10.94 23.18
N PRO A 26 -1.94 11.40 23.70
CA PRO A 26 -3.17 10.64 23.95
C PRO A 26 -4.10 10.63 22.72
N MET A 27 -4.37 9.46 22.15
CA MET A 27 -5.40 9.26 21.12
C MET A 27 -6.26 8.08 21.54
N GLN A 28 -7.56 8.15 21.25
CA GLN A 28 -8.53 7.13 21.63
C GLN A 28 -8.35 5.85 20.78
N ASN A 29 -8.70 4.70 21.35
CA ASN A 29 -8.47 3.39 20.71
C ASN A 29 -9.29 3.18 19.42
N ASP A 30 -10.49 3.72 19.34
CA ASP A 30 -11.33 3.73 18.13
C ASP A 30 -10.66 4.52 16.99
N GLN A 31 -10.05 5.66 17.31
CA GLN A 31 -9.31 6.47 16.34
C GLN A 31 -8.05 5.77 15.84
N HIS A 32 -7.34 5.05 16.72
CA HIS A 32 -6.28 4.14 16.27
C HIS A 32 -6.78 3.09 15.28
N ARG A 33 -7.91 2.44 15.58
CA ARG A 33 -8.50 1.45 14.68
C ARG A 33 -8.90 2.07 13.33
N CYS A 34 -9.44 3.28 13.33
CA CYS A 34 -9.76 4.04 12.12
C CYS A 34 -8.50 4.28 11.26
N LEU A 35 -7.39 4.75 11.83
CA LEU A 35 -6.14 4.95 11.08
C LEU A 35 -5.57 3.63 10.57
N ILE A 36 -5.55 2.59 11.40
CA ILE A 36 -5.01 1.27 11.04
C ILE A 36 -5.80 0.63 9.89
N SER A 37 -7.13 0.67 9.94
CA SER A 37 -7.98 0.07 8.91
C SER A 37 -7.81 0.75 7.55
N ASN A 38 -7.59 2.08 7.55
CA ASN A 38 -7.34 2.85 6.34
C ASN A 38 -5.87 2.78 5.85
N PHE A 39 -4.93 2.40 6.71
CA PHE A 39 -3.51 2.26 6.36
C PHE A 39 -3.16 0.91 5.71
N LEU A 40 -3.79 -0.19 6.15
CA LEU A 40 -3.39 -1.56 5.78
C LEU A 40 -3.38 -1.83 4.26
N GLY A 41 -4.48 -1.50 3.57
CA GLY A 41 -4.59 -1.70 2.12
C GLY A 41 -3.52 -0.92 1.34
N PRO A 42 -3.40 0.40 1.56
CA PRO A 42 -2.33 1.21 0.99
C PRO A 42 -0.93 0.65 1.29
N PHE A 43 -0.66 0.25 2.53
CA PHE A 43 0.63 -0.29 2.94
C PHE A 43 1.02 -1.54 2.14
N ILE A 44 0.11 -2.52 2.03
CA ILE A 44 0.34 -3.73 1.22
C ILE A 44 0.67 -3.37 -0.22
N VAL A 45 -0.03 -2.38 -0.78
CA VAL A 45 0.20 -1.97 -2.17
C VAL A 45 1.59 -1.36 -2.34
N VAL A 46 2.01 -0.46 -1.44
CA VAL A 46 3.28 0.27 -1.56
C VAL A 46 4.47 -0.60 -1.17
N ASP A 47 4.33 -1.51 -0.20
CA ASP A 47 5.34 -2.51 0.15
C ASP A 47 5.66 -3.42 -1.04
N GLN A 48 4.62 -3.94 -1.71
CA GLN A 48 4.79 -4.73 -2.92
C GLN A 48 5.48 -3.93 -4.03
N CYS A 49 5.13 -2.65 -4.21
CA CYS A 49 5.77 -1.81 -5.23
C CYS A 49 7.25 -1.56 -4.89
N PHE A 50 7.55 -1.24 -3.63
CA PHE A 50 8.91 -0.99 -3.15
C PHE A 50 9.81 -2.22 -3.30
N LYS A 51 9.34 -3.40 -2.88
CA LYS A 51 10.05 -4.68 -3.06
C LYS A 51 10.27 -5.07 -4.52
N SER A 52 9.41 -4.58 -5.42
CA SER A 52 9.44 -4.94 -6.85
C SER A 52 10.16 -3.92 -7.73
N VAL A 53 10.75 -2.85 -7.17
CA VAL A 53 11.33 -1.74 -7.96
C VAL A 53 12.34 -2.23 -9.02
N ASP A 54 13.20 -3.18 -8.63
CA ASP A 54 14.23 -3.76 -9.49
C ASP A 54 13.86 -5.13 -10.06
N SER A 55 12.58 -5.52 -9.97
CA SER A 55 12.06 -6.80 -10.44
C SER A 55 11.18 -6.66 -11.67
N GLU A 56 11.27 -7.63 -12.57
CA GLU A 56 10.29 -7.81 -13.65
C GLU A 56 9.02 -8.53 -13.16
N PHE A 57 8.91 -8.83 -11.86
CA PHE A 57 7.75 -9.46 -11.24
C PHE A 57 7.21 -8.61 -10.10
N THR A 58 5.93 -8.81 -9.76
CA THR A 58 5.32 -8.18 -8.59
C THR A 58 5.58 -9.10 -7.43
N ILE A 59 6.51 -8.73 -6.57
CA ILE A 59 6.84 -9.46 -5.35
C ILE A 59 5.70 -9.27 -4.36
N LEU A 60 5.16 -10.39 -3.92
CA LEU A 60 4.12 -10.47 -2.91
C LEU A 60 4.76 -10.52 -1.53
N ALA A 61 3.94 -10.38 -0.51
CA ALA A 61 4.45 -10.31 0.86
C ALA A 61 4.93 -11.67 1.41
N ASP A 62 4.58 -12.77 0.75
CA ASP A 62 5.06 -14.13 0.99
C ASP A 62 6.30 -14.50 0.16
N GLU A 63 6.94 -13.52 -0.47
CA GLU A 63 8.04 -13.70 -1.42
C GLU A 63 7.68 -14.48 -2.69
N ASN A 64 6.42 -14.92 -2.85
CA ASN A 64 5.93 -15.33 -4.16
C ASN A 64 5.86 -14.11 -5.09
N TYR A 65 5.57 -14.37 -6.36
CA TYR A 65 5.53 -13.33 -7.36
C TYR A 65 4.36 -13.48 -8.32
N VAL A 66 3.99 -12.37 -8.95
CA VAL A 66 3.04 -12.33 -10.06
C VAL A 66 3.77 -11.85 -11.30
N ASP A 67 3.78 -12.67 -12.35
CA ASP A 67 4.15 -12.24 -13.69
C ASP A 67 2.93 -11.62 -14.38
N THR A 68 2.95 -10.30 -14.59
CA THR A 68 1.83 -9.63 -15.27
C THR A 68 1.80 -9.87 -16.79
N ARG A 69 2.86 -10.48 -17.35
CA ARG A 69 2.96 -10.89 -18.75
C ARG A 69 2.24 -12.22 -18.97
N ASP A 70 2.30 -13.10 -17.98
CA ASP A 70 1.57 -14.37 -17.95
C ASP A 70 0.87 -14.57 -16.60
N LEU A 71 -0.41 -14.21 -16.57
CA LEU A 71 -1.25 -14.35 -15.38
C LEU A 71 -1.96 -15.70 -15.34
N HIS A 72 -1.74 -16.58 -16.32
CA HIS A 72 -2.45 -17.85 -16.38
C HIS A 72 -2.13 -18.72 -15.16
N GLU A 73 -0.84 -18.86 -14.84
CA GLU A 73 -0.37 -19.57 -13.64
C GLU A 73 -0.86 -18.92 -12.34
N HIS A 74 -0.92 -17.58 -12.30
CA HIS A 74 -1.44 -16.85 -11.13
C HIS A 74 -2.93 -17.15 -10.85
N PHE A 75 -3.72 -17.37 -11.89
CA PHE A 75 -5.15 -17.68 -11.78
C PHE A 75 -5.44 -19.19 -11.70
N GLN A 76 -4.51 -20.05 -12.13
CA GLN A 76 -4.58 -21.48 -11.92
C GLN A 76 -4.35 -21.83 -10.43
N SER A 77 -5.44 -21.92 -9.67
CA SER A 77 -5.38 -22.58 -8.36
C SER A 77 -5.61 -24.08 -8.53
N SER A 78 -4.90 -24.90 -7.76
CA SER A 78 -4.93 -26.38 -7.77
C SER A 78 -6.32 -27.02 -7.55
N ASN A 79 -7.36 -26.22 -7.27
CA ASN A 79 -8.72 -26.67 -6.93
C ASN A 79 -9.83 -26.05 -7.81
N ARG A 80 -9.52 -25.40 -8.95
CA ARG A 80 -10.55 -24.77 -9.81
C ARG A 80 -10.69 -25.48 -11.15
N ALA A 81 -11.94 -25.63 -11.61
CA ALA A 81 -12.23 -26.01 -12.98
C ALA A 81 -11.71 -24.94 -13.95
N ASP A 82 -11.16 -25.37 -15.08
CA ASP A 82 -10.52 -24.51 -16.10
C ASP A 82 -11.41 -23.35 -16.58
N SER A 83 -12.74 -23.53 -16.55
CA SER A 83 -13.71 -22.51 -16.95
C SER A 83 -13.64 -21.23 -16.12
N LYS A 84 -13.40 -21.33 -14.81
CA LYS A 84 -13.27 -20.14 -13.93
C LYS A 84 -11.93 -19.42 -14.09
N VAL A 85 -10.89 -20.10 -14.55
CA VAL A 85 -9.56 -19.50 -14.76
C VAL A 85 -9.60 -18.53 -15.95
N ALA A 86 -10.26 -18.92 -17.04
CA ALA A 86 -10.44 -18.06 -18.21
C ALA A 86 -11.24 -16.79 -17.88
N GLU A 87 -12.34 -16.93 -17.13
CA GLU A 87 -13.17 -15.82 -16.70
C GLU A 87 -12.44 -14.89 -15.72
N THR A 88 -11.74 -15.47 -14.73
CA THR A 88 -10.90 -14.69 -13.79
C THR A 88 -9.82 -13.92 -14.54
N SER A 89 -9.20 -14.55 -15.55
CA SER A 89 -8.19 -13.89 -16.39
C SER A 89 -8.78 -12.72 -17.16
N LEU A 90 -9.96 -12.89 -17.76
CA LEU A 90 -10.64 -11.84 -18.52
C LEU A 90 -10.92 -10.60 -17.66
N PHE A 91 -11.45 -10.79 -16.45
CA PHE A 91 -11.87 -9.68 -15.59
C PHE A 91 -10.76 -9.10 -14.73
N LEU A 92 -9.81 -9.90 -14.23
CA LEU A 92 -8.79 -9.45 -13.26
C LEU A 92 -7.41 -9.19 -13.86
N ALA A 93 -7.10 -9.68 -15.07
CA ALA A 93 -5.83 -9.33 -15.71
C ALA A 93 -5.63 -7.82 -15.93
N PRO A 94 -6.66 -7.05 -16.32
CA PRO A 94 -6.54 -5.60 -16.45
C PRO A 94 -6.09 -4.91 -15.15
N TYR A 95 -6.60 -5.33 -13.99
CA TYR A 95 -6.18 -4.82 -12.68
C TYR A 95 -4.68 -4.96 -12.47
N TRP A 96 -4.13 -6.16 -12.64
CA TRP A 96 -2.71 -6.43 -12.41
C TRP A 96 -1.81 -5.65 -13.36
N LYS A 97 -2.17 -5.59 -14.63
CA LYS A 97 -1.43 -4.82 -15.65
C LYS A 97 -1.46 -3.32 -15.37
N GLN A 98 -2.64 -2.78 -15.09
CA GLN A 98 -2.80 -1.35 -14.81
C GLN A 98 -2.11 -0.95 -13.50
N ARG A 99 -2.23 -1.78 -12.46
CA ARG A 99 -1.55 -1.56 -11.18
C ARG A 99 -0.03 -1.49 -11.37
N ARG A 100 0.57 -2.43 -12.11
CA ARG A 100 2.00 -2.39 -12.40
C ARG A 100 2.39 -1.14 -13.19
N ASN A 101 1.62 -0.80 -14.21
CA ASN A 101 1.91 0.36 -15.06
C ASN A 101 1.83 1.69 -14.29
N ILE A 102 0.88 1.82 -13.38
CA ILE A 102 0.69 3.02 -12.58
C ILE A 102 1.68 3.04 -11.42
N MET A 103 1.53 2.12 -10.47
CA MET A 103 2.28 2.17 -9.21
C MET A 103 3.72 1.68 -9.35
N GLY A 104 3.92 0.57 -10.07
CA GLY A 104 5.26 0.00 -10.27
C GLY A 104 6.18 0.98 -11.00
N ARG A 105 5.69 1.65 -12.06
CA ARG A 105 6.45 2.70 -12.75
C ARG A 105 6.73 3.89 -11.85
N THR A 106 5.73 4.41 -11.13
CA THR A 106 5.93 5.53 -10.19
C THR A 106 7.02 5.23 -9.17
N PHE A 107 7.02 4.04 -8.56
CA PHE A 107 8.04 3.67 -7.58
C PHE A 107 9.43 3.48 -8.21
N LYS A 108 9.49 2.91 -9.42
CA LYS A 108 10.74 2.74 -10.18
C LYS A 108 11.37 4.07 -10.61
N GLU A 109 10.55 5.06 -10.96
CA GLU A 109 11.00 6.40 -11.32
C GLU A 109 11.40 7.21 -10.08
N LEU A 110 10.59 7.13 -9.01
CA LEU A 110 10.84 7.87 -7.78
C LEU A 110 12.10 7.38 -7.07
N LYS A 111 12.44 6.08 -7.16
CA LYS A 111 13.64 5.49 -6.53
C LYS A 111 13.79 5.90 -5.07
N MET A 112 12.74 5.67 -4.29
CA MET A 112 12.78 5.99 -2.86
C MET A 112 13.87 5.16 -2.18
N ASP A 113 14.69 5.80 -1.34
CA ASP A 113 15.49 5.06 -0.37
C ASP A 113 14.60 4.54 0.78
N ILE A 114 15.16 3.69 1.65
CA ILE A 114 14.43 3.10 2.77
C ILE A 114 13.87 4.18 3.72
N SER A 115 14.62 5.27 3.94
CA SER A 115 14.20 6.36 4.82
C SER A 115 13.01 7.11 4.22
N GLU A 116 13.07 7.43 2.93
CA GLU A 116 11.97 8.04 2.17
C GLU A 116 10.72 7.14 2.19
N PHE A 117 10.89 5.83 2.02
CA PHE A 117 9.79 4.87 2.06
C PHE A 117 9.13 4.79 3.44
N LEU A 118 9.91 4.83 4.53
CA LEU A 118 9.35 4.86 5.89
C LEU A 118 8.56 6.15 6.15
N VAL A 119 9.08 7.30 5.68
CA VAL A 119 8.37 8.59 5.73
C VAL A 119 7.10 8.52 4.90
N PHE A 120 7.14 7.90 3.72
CA PHE A 120 5.98 7.68 2.87
C PHE A 120 4.90 6.85 3.59
N CYS A 121 5.28 5.76 4.25
CA CYS A 121 4.36 4.96 5.07
C CYS A 121 3.75 5.78 6.22
N ALA A 122 4.56 6.59 6.91
CA ALA A 122 4.06 7.46 7.98
C ALA A 122 3.05 8.49 7.45
N LEU A 123 3.27 9.04 6.26
CA LEU A 123 2.32 9.96 5.60
C LEU A 123 1.03 9.25 5.17
N ILE A 124 1.06 7.97 4.83
CA ILE A 124 -0.15 7.20 4.56
C ILE A 124 -0.90 6.91 5.87
N TYR A 125 -0.19 6.59 6.96
CA TYR A 125 -0.81 6.29 8.24
C TYR A 125 -1.48 7.50 8.88
N TRP A 126 -0.79 8.65 8.93
CA TRP A 126 -1.35 9.92 9.42
C TRP A 126 -2.19 10.60 8.34
N ASP A 127 -3.19 9.89 7.83
CA ASP A 127 -4.16 10.45 6.89
C ASP A 127 -5.25 11.25 7.64
N PHE A 128 -5.95 12.11 6.91
CA PHE A 128 -7.01 12.94 7.46
C PHE A 128 -8.20 13.03 6.50
N GLY A 129 -9.39 13.29 7.06
CA GLY A 129 -10.64 13.30 6.30
C GLY A 129 -11.22 11.90 6.08
N LEU A 130 -10.85 10.96 6.95
CA LEU A 130 -11.39 9.59 6.93
C LEU A 130 -12.80 9.55 7.53
N HIS A 131 -13.59 8.55 7.14
CA HIS A 131 -14.89 8.32 7.76
C HIS A 131 -14.72 7.95 9.24
N GLU A 132 -15.60 8.49 10.11
CA GLU A 132 -15.56 8.28 11.58
C GLU A 132 -14.30 8.81 12.28
N GLN A 133 -13.48 9.62 11.60
CA GLN A 133 -12.34 10.29 12.23
C GLN A 133 -12.82 11.50 13.05
N SER A 134 -12.38 11.59 14.31
CA SER A 134 -12.71 12.72 15.18
C SER A 134 -11.88 13.96 14.84
N ASP A 135 -12.38 15.16 15.18
CA ASP A 135 -11.65 16.42 14.99
C ASP A 135 -10.29 16.43 15.71
N GLU A 136 -10.23 15.86 16.92
CA GLU A 136 -8.99 15.69 17.68
C GLU A 136 -7.99 14.78 16.94
N CYS A 137 -8.46 13.67 16.35
CA CYS A 137 -7.62 12.79 15.56
C CYS A 137 -7.11 13.48 14.29
N ILE A 138 -7.96 14.25 13.61
CA ILE A 138 -7.58 15.07 12.45
C ILE A 138 -6.47 16.05 12.83
N GLU A 139 -6.61 16.76 13.95
CA GLU A 139 -5.60 17.71 14.42
C GLU A 139 -4.25 17.02 14.67
N ILE A 140 -4.26 15.87 15.36
CA ILE A 140 -3.04 15.09 15.60
C ILE A 140 -2.41 14.66 14.26
N CYS A 141 -3.20 14.14 13.32
CA CYS A 141 -2.69 13.71 12.01
C CYS A 141 -2.05 14.87 11.25
N LEU A 142 -2.72 16.04 11.20
CA LEU A 142 -2.18 17.25 10.58
C LEU A 142 -0.88 17.70 11.23
N GLN A 143 -0.80 17.70 12.56
CA GLN A 143 0.43 18.04 13.30
C GLN A 143 1.57 17.07 12.97
N LYS A 144 1.29 15.75 12.92
CA LYS A 144 2.28 14.73 12.56
C LYS A 144 2.78 14.88 11.14
N ARG A 145 1.88 15.04 10.16
CA ARG A 145 2.25 15.30 8.75
C ARG A 145 3.10 16.55 8.61
N SER A 146 2.71 17.65 9.28
CA SER A 146 3.46 18.91 9.24
C SER A 146 4.89 18.71 9.75
N ARG A 147 5.06 17.97 10.85
CA ARG A 147 6.37 17.65 11.40
C ARG A 147 7.19 16.77 10.45
N ILE A 148 6.60 15.72 9.90
CA ILE A 148 7.25 14.82 8.93
C ILE A 148 7.76 15.60 7.72
N LEU A 149 6.93 16.47 7.14
CA LEU A 149 7.32 17.27 5.97
C LEU A 149 8.46 18.26 6.29
N LYS A 150 8.48 18.84 7.51
CA LYS A 150 9.59 19.70 7.96
C LYS A 150 10.89 18.91 8.10
N GLU A 151 10.83 17.72 8.71
CA GLU A 151 11.99 16.85 8.86
C GLU A 151 12.52 16.37 7.51
N LEU A 152 11.62 16.03 6.58
CA LEU A 152 11.96 15.64 5.21
C LEU A 152 12.60 16.78 4.42
N LYS A 153 12.08 18.01 4.54
CA LYS A 153 12.69 19.21 3.96
C LYS A 153 14.13 19.39 4.47
N PHE A 154 14.32 19.32 5.78
CA PHE A 154 15.64 19.47 6.39
C PHE A 154 16.61 18.35 5.99
N TYR A 155 16.13 17.11 5.86
CA TYR A 155 16.92 15.98 5.34
C TYR A 155 17.44 16.29 3.93
N TYR A 156 16.55 16.73 3.03
CA TYR A 156 16.93 17.07 1.67
C TYR A 156 17.81 18.30 1.54
N GLU A 157 17.58 19.34 2.34
CA GLU A 157 18.47 20.51 2.32
C GLU A 157 19.91 20.16 2.75
N LYS A 158 20.08 19.10 3.55
CA LYS A 158 21.39 18.60 3.96
C LYS A 158 22.02 17.64 2.94
N SER A 159 21.22 16.85 2.24
CA SER A 159 21.70 15.82 1.31
C SER A 159 21.77 16.31 -0.15
N LEU A 160 20.91 17.24 -0.54
CA LEU A 160 20.82 17.85 -1.86
C LEU A 160 21.49 19.23 -1.83
N ARG A 161 22.06 19.64 -2.97
CA ARG A 161 22.88 20.86 -3.07
C ARG A 161 22.06 22.16 -3.15
N SER A 162 20.73 22.11 -3.14
CA SER A 162 19.82 23.23 -3.42
C SER A 162 18.44 23.07 -2.77
N GLU A 163 17.86 24.15 -2.23
CA GLU A 163 16.50 24.19 -1.64
C GLU A 163 15.39 23.93 -2.68
N ASN A 164 15.61 24.35 -3.94
CA ASN A 164 14.68 24.06 -5.03
C ASN A 164 14.57 22.55 -5.29
N ASP A 165 15.68 21.82 -5.16
CA ASP A 165 15.71 20.37 -5.37
C ASP A 165 14.97 19.64 -4.24
N ALA A 166 15.09 20.14 -3.01
CA ALA A 166 14.36 19.61 -1.85
C ALA A 166 12.85 19.76 -2.00
N SER A 167 12.38 20.94 -2.43
CA SER A 167 10.95 21.21 -2.62
C SER A 167 10.36 20.37 -3.77
N LEU A 168 11.11 20.21 -4.86
CA LEU A 168 10.71 19.34 -5.98
C LEU A 168 10.58 17.88 -5.52
N ARG A 169 11.56 17.35 -4.79
CA ARG A 169 11.53 15.97 -4.29
C ARG A 169 10.35 15.70 -3.35
N ILE A 170 10.03 16.64 -2.46
CA ILE A 170 8.82 16.55 -1.63
C ILE A 170 7.56 16.53 -2.51
N GLY A 171 7.51 17.38 -3.55
CA GLY A 171 6.43 17.38 -4.53
C GLY A 171 6.22 16.03 -5.21
N GLU A 172 7.31 15.36 -5.63
CA GLU A 172 7.26 14.02 -6.22
C GLU A 172 6.67 12.98 -5.25
N ILE A 173 7.09 13.02 -3.99
CA ILE A 173 6.55 12.16 -2.92
C ILE A 173 5.06 12.42 -2.70
N MET A 174 4.63 13.68 -2.69
CA MET A 174 3.20 14.03 -2.56
C MET A 174 2.38 13.54 -3.76
N LEU A 175 2.92 13.64 -4.98
CA LEU A 175 2.26 13.09 -6.17
C LEU A 175 2.15 11.56 -6.10
N ALA A 176 3.16 10.87 -5.57
CA ALA A 176 3.09 9.42 -5.37
C ALA A 176 1.97 9.03 -4.38
N LEU A 177 1.71 9.81 -3.32
CA LEU A 177 0.57 9.56 -2.42
C LEU A 177 -0.78 9.64 -3.16
N GLN A 178 -0.93 10.56 -4.10
CA GLN A 178 -2.14 10.64 -4.93
C GLN A 178 -2.30 9.40 -5.82
N MET A 179 -1.19 8.86 -6.32
CA MET A 179 -1.21 7.61 -7.09
C MET A 179 -1.63 6.41 -6.24
N VAL A 180 -1.25 6.38 -4.96
CA VAL A 180 -1.74 5.37 -4.00
C VAL A 180 -3.26 5.44 -3.89
N GLN A 181 -3.84 6.62 -3.66
CA GLN A 181 -5.30 6.79 -3.56
C GLN A 181 -6.01 6.33 -4.84
N LYS A 182 -5.47 6.65 -6.02
CA LYS A 182 -5.98 6.15 -7.30
C LYS A 182 -5.91 4.62 -7.41
N SER A 183 -4.81 4.02 -6.97
CA SER A 183 -4.64 2.56 -6.95
C SER A 183 -5.65 1.90 -6.01
N MET A 184 -5.94 2.51 -4.86
CA MET A 184 -6.93 2.01 -3.90
C MET A 184 -8.35 2.04 -4.45
N LYS A 185 -8.72 3.12 -5.16
CA LYS A 185 -10.03 3.19 -5.82
C LYS A 185 -10.19 2.10 -6.89
N MET A 186 -9.17 1.92 -7.73
CA MET A 186 -9.15 0.84 -8.72
C MET A 186 -9.27 -0.53 -8.03
N MET A 187 -8.56 -0.71 -6.91
CA MET A 187 -8.61 -1.92 -6.11
C MET A 187 -10.06 -2.24 -5.65
N GLU A 188 -10.79 -1.26 -5.11
CA GLU A 188 -12.20 -1.45 -4.71
C GLU A 188 -13.15 -1.73 -5.89
N GLU A 189 -12.93 -1.11 -7.06
CA GLU A 189 -13.71 -1.38 -8.27
C GLU A 189 -13.57 -2.85 -8.72
N TYR A 190 -12.33 -3.36 -8.79
CA TYR A 190 -12.10 -4.76 -9.16
C TYR A 190 -12.51 -5.75 -8.07
N LYS A 191 -12.50 -5.36 -6.80
CA LYS A 191 -13.06 -6.17 -5.71
C LYS A 191 -14.55 -6.41 -5.92
N THR A 192 -15.28 -5.36 -6.27
CA THR A 192 -16.72 -5.41 -6.55
C THR A 192 -17.01 -6.36 -7.72
N ILE A 193 -16.25 -6.24 -8.82
CA ILE A 193 -16.35 -7.15 -9.97
C ILE A 193 -16.12 -8.60 -9.53
N SER A 194 -15.06 -8.85 -8.77
CA SER A 194 -14.70 -10.20 -8.35
C SER A 194 -15.77 -10.85 -7.47
N ILE A 195 -16.41 -10.09 -6.60
CA ILE A 195 -17.51 -10.57 -5.75
C ILE A 195 -18.74 -10.91 -6.60
N ILE A 196 -19.13 -10.03 -7.53
CA ILE A 196 -20.30 -10.22 -8.38
C ILE A 196 -20.17 -11.46 -9.27
N TYR A 197 -18.98 -11.69 -9.83
CA TYR A 197 -18.71 -12.79 -10.74
C TYR A 197 -18.16 -14.06 -10.03
N ASP A 198 -18.13 -14.08 -8.70
CA ASP A 198 -17.59 -15.20 -7.90
C ASP A 198 -16.20 -15.66 -8.37
N LEU A 199 -15.35 -14.66 -8.64
CA LEU A 199 -13.95 -14.82 -9.00
C LEU A 199 -13.13 -14.78 -7.71
N CYS A 200 -12.15 -15.66 -7.57
CA CYS A 200 -11.11 -15.47 -6.56
C CYS A 200 -9.77 -15.84 -7.17
N ALA A 201 -8.84 -14.90 -7.15
CA ALA A 201 -7.45 -15.16 -7.46
C ALA A 201 -6.71 -15.54 -6.17
N LYS A 202 -5.85 -16.57 -6.26
CA LYS A 202 -5.17 -17.24 -5.14
C LYS A 202 -4.40 -16.28 -4.22
N HIS A 203 -3.96 -15.13 -4.75
CA HIS A 203 -3.17 -14.14 -4.03
C HIS A 203 -3.62 -12.70 -4.32
N CYS A 204 -4.92 -12.47 -4.53
CA CYS A 204 -5.40 -11.11 -4.69
C CYS A 204 -5.34 -10.40 -3.33
N PRO A 205 -4.62 -9.26 -3.20
CA PRO A 205 -4.66 -8.44 -1.99
C PRO A 205 -6.10 -8.05 -1.60
N LEU A 206 -7.02 -8.05 -2.59
CA LEU A 206 -8.46 -7.85 -2.46
C LEU A 206 -9.17 -8.81 -1.50
N PHE A 207 -8.70 -10.06 -1.38
CA PHE A 207 -9.35 -11.13 -0.59
C PHE A 207 -8.57 -11.48 0.68
N GLN A 208 -7.32 -11.05 0.79
CA GLN A 208 -6.50 -11.28 1.99
C GLN A 208 -6.89 -10.35 3.14
N MET A 209 -7.57 -9.23 2.87
CA MET A 209 -8.05 -8.28 3.91
C MET A 209 -9.46 -8.59 4.44
N SER A 210 -10.22 -9.49 3.80
CA SER A 210 -11.60 -9.83 4.23
C SER A 210 -11.67 -10.84 5.38
N GLU A 211 -10.56 -11.49 5.73
CA GLU A 211 -10.50 -12.34 6.93
C GLU A 211 -10.11 -11.50 8.15
N GLY A 212 -11.01 -10.60 8.53
CA GLY A 212 -10.88 -9.65 9.65
C GLY A 212 -10.70 -10.32 11.01
N LYS A 213 -9.52 -10.88 11.25
CA LYS A 213 -8.98 -11.19 12.57
C LYS A 213 -7.62 -10.53 12.70
N LEU A 214 -7.66 -9.24 13.04
CA LEU A 214 -6.66 -8.68 13.95
C LEU A 214 -6.96 -9.20 15.36
#